data_AF-A0A2V9C154-F1
#
_entry.id   AF-A0A2V9C154-F1
#
_cell.length_a   1.000
_cell.length_b   1.000
_cell.length_c   1.000
_cell.angle_alpha   90.00
_cell.angle_beta   90.00
_cell.angle_gamma   90.00
#
_symmetry.space_group_name_H-M   'P 1'
#
loop_
_entity.id
_entity.type
_entity.pdbx_description
1 polymer ?
#
loop_
_entity_poly.entity_id
_entity_poly.type
_entity_poly.pdbx_seq_one_letter_code
_entity_poly.pdbx_strand_id
1 'polypeptide(L)'
;MAVSTTEFLGDQLHDVKRNLEHQEGQVRAFKMQHLGEMPEHVPANLGNVAQLRAHQTNVNDQLNRLEQERIELQRLPDSAARYGRLAPMTPTSERARLEEEKMRLEGQLFELRKRYTSAHPELTQAQTRLERVNQQLRSLPRLDAEASKLEADTAVRLEIIARQMKRLEEEQKQVQSQIAAYQAKLDAVPLREQQFADITRDYDISKEKYKSLLGKKFSADMAADMERKQRGERFTVLDPARPPEKPIKPNRRAFMGVGFLAALVFSFGLVLVKEMLDTTIKAERHLTGLVPDSVVLMASIPTITTPADVRRRRTFTVLALATSLVAVLAVAAFLWKVHPIL
;
A
#
# COMPACT_ATOMS: atom_id res chain seq x y z
N MET A 1 -31.62 33.35 1.13
CA MET A 1 -30.59 32.46 1.74
C MET A 1 -29.76 31.73 0.70
N ALA A 2 -30.30 31.34 -0.47
CA ALA A 2 -29.56 30.61 -1.51
C ALA A 2 -28.29 31.32 -2.04
N VAL A 3 -28.32 32.65 -2.19
CA VAL A 3 -27.18 33.42 -2.73
C VAL A 3 -25.93 33.33 -1.85
N SER A 4 -26.07 33.37 -0.52
CA SER A 4 -24.95 33.27 0.43
C SER A 4 -24.30 31.87 0.41
N THR A 5 -25.10 30.82 0.21
CA THR A 5 -24.59 29.44 0.08
C THR A 5 -23.80 29.25 -1.20
N THR A 6 -24.26 29.80 -2.33
CA THR A 6 -23.55 29.78 -3.62
C THR A 6 -22.20 30.49 -3.55
N GLU A 7 -22.15 31.64 -2.86
CA GLU A 7 -20.95 32.46 -2.70
C GLU A 7 -19.91 31.73 -1.83
N PHE A 8 -20.33 31.21 -0.66
CA PHE A 8 -19.49 30.38 0.21
C PHE A 8 -18.92 29.14 -0.52
N LEU A 9 -19.76 28.42 -1.29
CA LEU A 9 -19.30 27.29 -2.08
C LEU A 9 -18.34 27.70 -3.21
N GLY A 10 -18.49 28.91 -3.75
CA GLY A 10 -17.55 29.49 -4.71
C GLY A 10 -16.16 29.70 -4.12
N ASP A 11 -16.08 30.33 -2.94
CA ASP A 11 -14.82 30.60 -2.26
C ASP A 11 -14.10 29.31 -1.86
N GLN A 12 -14.83 28.37 -1.27
CA GLN A 12 -14.28 27.04 -0.93
C GLN A 12 -13.76 26.29 -2.15
N LEU A 13 -14.45 26.41 -3.29
CA LEU A 13 -14.05 25.75 -4.52
C LEU A 13 -12.81 26.39 -5.15
N HIS A 14 -12.68 27.71 -5.04
CA HIS A 14 -11.46 28.42 -5.42
C HIS A 14 -10.26 28.00 -4.57
N ASP A 15 -10.43 27.90 -3.24
CA ASP A 15 -9.36 27.46 -2.33
C ASP A 15 -8.93 26.02 -2.59
N VAL A 16 -9.90 25.10 -2.73
CA VAL A 16 -9.61 23.70 -3.03
C VAL A 16 -8.97 23.56 -4.41
N LYS A 17 -9.38 24.36 -5.40
CA LYS A 17 -8.73 24.38 -6.73
C LYS A 17 -7.27 24.78 -6.65
N ARG A 18 -6.95 25.86 -5.94
CA ARG A 18 -5.55 26.29 -5.74
C ARG A 18 -4.71 25.21 -5.06
N ASN A 19 -5.26 24.55 -4.04
CA ASN A 19 -4.57 23.44 -3.37
C ASN A 19 -4.37 22.24 -4.30
N LEU A 20 -5.37 21.92 -5.12
CA LEU A 20 -5.31 20.83 -6.09
C LEU A 20 -4.25 21.10 -7.16
N GLU A 21 -4.18 22.31 -7.71
CA GLU A 21 -3.16 22.72 -8.67
C GLU A 21 -1.74 22.65 -8.07
N HIS A 22 -1.61 23.04 -6.80
CA HIS A 22 -0.35 22.91 -6.07
C HIS A 22 0.08 21.45 -5.91
N GLN A 23 -0.83 20.57 -5.48
CA GLN A 23 -0.58 19.12 -5.34
C GLN A 23 -0.29 18.47 -6.69
N GLU A 24 -0.99 18.85 -7.76
CA GLU A 24 -0.69 18.38 -9.12
C GLU A 24 0.71 18.82 -9.58
N GLY A 25 1.14 20.01 -9.18
CA GLY A 25 2.53 20.46 -9.32
C GLY A 25 3.52 19.56 -8.58
N GLN A 26 3.23 19.20 -7.33
CA GLN A 26 4.08 18.30 -6.54
C GLN A 26 4.18 16.90 -7.15
N VAL A 27 3.06 16.31 -7.58
CA VAL A 27 3.03 15.00 -8.26
C VAL A 27 3.90 15.03 -9.51
N ARG A 28 3.77 16.07 -10.34
CA ARG A 28 4.58 16.23 -11.55
C ARG A 28 6.06 16.42 -11.23
N ALA A 29 6.40 17.29 -10.28
CA ALA A 29 7.77 17.53 -9.85
C ALA A 29 8.42 16.24 -9.32
N PHE A 30 7.69 15.46 -8.52
CA PHE A 30 8.16 14.17 -8.00
C PHE A 30 8.46 13.18 -9.13
N LYS A 31 7.55 13.03 -10.10
CA LYS A 31 7.78 12.16 -11.27
C LYS A 31 9.00 12.60 -12.09
N MET A 32 9.19 13.90 -12.27
CA MET A 32 10.35 14.43 -13.01
C MET A 32 11.67 14.26 -12.26
N GLN A 33 11.66 14.43 -10.93
CA GLN A 33 12.86 14.31 -10.10
C GLN A 33 13.34 12.85 -9.96
N HIS A 34 12.40 11.89 -10.01
CA HIS A 34 12.66 10.46 -9.81
C HIS A 34 12.48 9.63 -11.10
N LEU A 35 12.84 10.22 -12.24
CA LEU A 35 12.84 9.54 -13.54
C LEU A 35 13.68 8.25 -13.49
N GLY A 36 13.05 7.12 -13.85
CA GLY A 36 13.69 5.81 -13.82
C GLY A 36 13.76 5.13 -12.44
N GLU A 37 13.26 5.75 -11.37
CA GLU A 37 13.14 5.14 -10.02
C GLU A 37 11.67 4.81 -9.65
N MET A 38 10.75 4.98 -10.61
CA MET A 38 9.32 4.73 -10.42
C MET A 38 8.95 3.27 -10.77
N PRO A 39 7.89 2.69 -10.16
CA PRO A 39 7.40 1.36 -10.51
C PRO A 39 7.09 1.18 -12.01
N GLU A 40 6.57 2.23 -12.65
CA GLU A 40 6.28 2.28 -14.09
C GLU A 40 7.52 1.98 -14.96
N HIS A 41 8.73 2.28 -14.46
CA HIS A 41 10.00 2.10 -15.19
C HIS A 41 10.73 0.79 -14.85
N VAL A 42 10.28 0.03 -13.84
CA VAL A 42 10.91 -1.23 -13.42
C VAL A 42 11.08 -2.22 -14.59
N PRO A 43 10.07 -2.46 -15.45
CA PRO A 43 10.22 -3.40 -16.56
C PRO A 43 11.30 -2.98 -17.55
N ALA A 44 11.38 -1.68 -17.87
CA ALA A 44 12.38 -1.14 -18.78
C ALA A 44 13.79 -1.24 -18.16
N ASN A 45 13.94 -0.91 -16.88
CA ASN A 45 15.22 -1.04 -16.17
C ASN A 45 15.70 -2.49 -16.08
N LEU A 46 14.80 -3.44 -15.79
CA LEU A 46 15.12 -4.87 -15.77
C LEU A 46 15.55 -5.37 -17.15
N GLY A 47 14.89 -4.92 -18.22
CA GLY A 47 15.30 -5.19 -19.60
C GLY A 47 16.72 -4.68 -19.89
N ASN A 48 17.02 -3.44 -19.50
CA ASN A 48 18.36 -2.85 -19.65
C ASN A 48 19.41 -3.63 -18.87
N VAL A 49 19.13 -4.03 -17.62
CA VAL A 49 20.03 -4.86 -16.81
C VAL A 49 20.27 -6.22 -17.46
N ALA A 50 19.23 -6.87 -18.00
CA ALA A 50 19.38 -8.14 -18.69
C ALA A 50 20.25 -8.01 -19.94
N GLN A 51 20.05 -6.97 -20.75
CA GLN A 51 20.88 -6.68 -21.92
C GLN A 51 22.34 -6.40 -21.52
N LEU A 52 22.57 -5.57 -20.50
CA LEU A 52 23.91 -5.27 -20.00
C LEU A 52 24.61 -6.51 -19.43
N ARG A 53 23.89 -7.41 -18.75
CA ARG A 53 24.44 -8.69 -18.30
C ARG A 53 24.82 -9.61 -19.45
N ALA A 54 23.99 -9.69 -20.49
CA ALA A 54 24.33 -10.45 -21.70
C ALA A 54 25.60 -9.89 -22.37
N HIS A 55 25.71 -8.55 -22.44
CA HIS A 55 26.91 -7.89 -22.95
C HIS A 55 28.15 -8.17 -22.08
N GLN A 56 27.99 -8.11 -20.75
CA GLN A 56 29.05 -8.45 -19.81
C GLN A 56 29.55 -9.88 -19.99
N THR A 57 28.65 -10.85 -20.17
CA THR A 57 29.03 -12.24 -20.47
C THR A 57 29.83 -12.33 -21.77
N ASN A 58 29.41 -11.63 -22.83
CA ASN A 58 30.16 -11.61 -24.10
C ASN A 58 31.58 -11.04 -23.94
N VAL A 59 31.72 -9.91 -23.24
CA VAL A 59 33.03 -9.30 -22.94
C VAL A 59 33.90 -10.26 -22.12
N ASN A 60 33.33 -10.93 -21.12
CA ASN A 60 34.05 -11.94 -20.31
C ASN A 60 34.54 -13.11 -21.17
N ASP A 61 33.69 -13.61 -22.08
CA ASP A 61 34.05 -14.71 -22.97
C ASP A 61 35.17 -14.29 -23.95
N GLN A 62 35.15 -13.05 -24.44
CA GLN A 62 36.22 -12.50 -25.27
C GLN A 62 37.54 -12.41 -24.51
N LEU A 63 37.50 -11.90 -23.26
CA LEU A 63 38.68 -11.84 -22.39
C LEU A 63 39.25 -13.23 -22.13
N ASN A 64 38.40 -14.21 -21.83
CA ASN A 64 38.83 -15.59 -21.59
C ASN A 64 39.51 -16.20 -22.82
N ARG A 65 38.99 -15.94 -24.03
CA ARG A 65 39.60 -16.41 -25.29
C ARG A 65 40.97 -15.77 -25.53
N LEU A 66 41.09 -14.45 -25.33
CA LEU A 66 42.37 -13.75 -25.48
C LEU A 66 43.41 -14.19 -24.45
N GLU A 67 43.00 -14.45 -23.21
CA GLU A 67 43.90 -14.96 -22.18
C GLU A 67 44.40 -16.37 -22.50
N GLN A 68 43.54 -17.24 -23.05
CA GLN A 68 43.96 -18.56 -23.56
C GLN A 68 44.98 -18.44 -24.68
N GLU A 69 44.71 -17.59 -25.68
CA GLU A 69 45.64 -17.33 -26.81
C GLU A 69 46.98 -16.76 -26.31
N ARG A 70 46.94 -15.84 -25.35
CA ARG A 70 48.14 -15.29 -24.71
C ARG A 70 48.97 -16.38 -24.03
N ILE A 71 48.33 -17.26 -23.25
CA ILE A 71 49.00 -18.37 -22.57
C ILE A 71 49.64 -19.33 -23.57
N GLU A 72 48.95 -19.62 -24.68
CA GLU A 72 49.49 -20.44 -25.78
C GLU A 72 50.73 -19.78 -26.41
N LEU A 73 50.64 -18.51 -26.80
CA LEU A 73 51.75 -17.74 -27.38
C LEU A 73 52.95 -17.60 -26.44
N GLN A 74 52.73 -17.50 -25.13
CA GLN A 74 53.81 -17.47 -24.15
C GLN A 74 54.56 -18.82 -24.02
N ARG A 75 53.93 -19.94 -24.36
CA ARG A 75 54.55 -21.29 -24.32
C ARG A 75 55.39 -21.62 -25.57
N LEU A 76 55.13 -20.94 -26.70
CA LEU A 76 55.84 -21.14 -27.98
C LEU A 76 57.35 -20.80 -27.95
N PRO A 77 57.81 -19.65 -27.44
CA PRO A 77 59.24 -19.31 -27.45
C PRO A 77 60.06 -20.25 -26.54
N ASP A 78 59.50 -20.71 -25.43
CA ASP A 78 60.15 -21.69 -24.54
C ASP A 78 60.38 -23.05 -25.21
N SER A 79 59.49 -23.44 -26.13
CA SER A 79 59.62 -24.68 -26.89
C SER A 79 60.61 -24.52 -28.07
N ALA A 80 60.56 -23.45 -28.84
CA ALA A 80 61.54 -23.18 -29.91
C ALA A 80 62.97 -22.99 -29.36
N ALA A 81 63.11 -22.26 -28.24
CA ALA A 81 64.39 -22.08 -27.55
C ALA A 81 64.90 -23.38 -26.91
N ARG A 82 64.01 -24.24 -26.39
CA ARG A 82 64.38 -25.59 -25.92
C ARG A 82 64.75 -26.52 -27.06
N TYR A 83 64.02 -26.55 -28.18
CA TYR A 83 64.39 -27.37 -29.34
C TYR A 83 65.71 -26.90 -29.97
N GLY A 84 65.97 -25.59 -30.01
CA GLY A 84 67.24 -25.03 -30.48
C GLY A 84 68.42 -25.28 -29.53
N ARG A 85 68.19 -25.37 -28.21
CA ARG A 85 69.26 -25.57 -27.19
C ARG A 85 69.43 -27.00 -26.68
N LEU A 86 68.40 -27.84 -26.77
CA LEU A 86 68.36 -29.22 -26.25
C LEU A 86 68.22 -30.28 -27.34
N ALA A 87 68.11 -29.93 -28.63
CA ALA A 87 68.29 -30.94 -29.66
C ALA A 87 69.72 -31.50 -29.51
N PRO A 88 69.89 -32.81 -29.22
CA PRO A 88 71.16 -33.46 -29.50
C PRO A 88 71.43 -33.23 -30.98
N MET A 89 72.70 -33.08 -31.36
CA MET A 89 73.17 -33.12 -32.74
C MET A 89 72.64 -34.40 -33.42
N THR A 90 71.40 -34.35 -33.86
CA THR A 90 70.74 -35.38 -34.63
C THR A 90 70.90 -34.90 -36.07
N PRO A 91 71.54 -35.70 -36.94
CA PRO A 91 72.00 -35.27 -38.27
C PRO A 91 70.85 -35.16 -39.29
N THR A 92 69.77 -34.53 -38.89
CA THR A 92 68.51 -34.43 -39.64
C THR A 92 68.41 -33.13 -40.43
N SER A 93 69.17 -32.09 -40.07
CA SER A 93 69.25 -30.87 -40.89
C SER A 93 70.42 -30.95 -41.87
N GLU A 94 70.15 -30.61 -43.13
CA GLU A 94 71.16 -30.53 -44.21
C GLU A 94 72.33 -29.59 -43.82
N ARG A 95 72.02 -28.54 -43.06
CA ARG A 95 72.99 -27.61 -42.48
C ARG A 95 73.94 -28.29 -41.48
N ALA A 96 73.43 -29.10 -40.55
CA ALA A 96 74.27 -29.79 -39.57
C ALA A 96 75.25 -30.78 -40.24
N ARG A 97 74.79 -31.46 -41.30
CA ARG A 97 75.65 -32.36 -42.10
C ARG A 97 76.78 -31.59 -42.81
N LEU A 98 76.47 -30.44 -43.39
CA LEU A 98 77.46 -29.58 -44.05
C LEU A 98 78.43 -28.92 -43.06
N GLU A 99 77.98 -28.59 -41.85
CA GLU A 99 78.85 -28.09 -40.76
C GLU A 99 79.82 -29.17 -40.27
N GLU A 100 79.37 -30.43 -40.17
CA GLU A 100 80.25 -31.56 -39.86
C GLU A 100 81.24 -31.85 -41.00
N GLU A 101 80.79 -31.85 -42.26
CA GLU A 101 81.67 -32.00 -43.43
C GLU A 101 82.71 -30.86 -43.48
N LYS A 102 82.31 -29.64 -43.16
CA LYS A 102 83.23 -28.50 -43.02
C LYS A 102 84.30 -28.74 -41.96
N MET A 103 83.91 -29.13 -40.74
CA MET A 103 84.89 -29.40 -39.66
C MET A 103 85.87 -30.52 -40.05
N ARG A 104 85.37 -31.57 -40.70
CA ARG A 104 86.22 -32.66 -41.20
C ARG A 104 87.20 -32.18 -42.28
N LEU A 105 86.73 -31.36 -43.23
CA LEU A 105 87.56 -30.77 -44.28
C LEU A 105 88.60 -29.79 -43.73
N GLU A 106 88.25 -29.00 -42.72
CA GLU A 106 89.17 -28.10 -42.01
C GLU A 106 90.28 -28.89 -41.28
N GLY A 107 89.91 -30.00 -40.62
CA GLY A 107 90.86 -30.93 -40.00
C GLY A 107 91.79 -31.60 -41.02
N GLN A 108 91.25 -32.04 -42.17
CA GLN A 108 92.05 -32.58 -43.27
C GLN A 108 93.01 -31.54 -43.83
N LEU A 109 92.56 -30.30 -44.08
CA LEU A 109 93.41 -29.22 -44.55
C LEU A 109 94.51 -28.87 -43.55
N PHE A 110 94.24 -28.93 -42.25
CA PHE A 110 95.24 -28.73 -41.22
C PHE A 110 96.36 -29.78 -41.28
N GLU A 111 96.01 -31.06 -41.44
CA GLU A 111 96.98 -32.14 -41.59
C GLU A 111 97.74 -32.11 -42.93
N LEU A 112 97.05 -31.82 -44.04
CA LEU A 112 97.68 -31.70 -45.36
C LEU A 112 98.65 -30.50 -45.42
N ARG A 113 98.33 -29.38 -44.77
CA ARG A 113 99.22 -28.19 -44.71
C ARG A 113 100.52 -28.45 -43.94
N LYS A 114 100.54 -29.39 -42.99
CA LYS A 114 101.78 -29.78 -42.29
C LYS A 114 102.74 -30.57 -43.18
N ARG A 115 102.22 -31.26 -44.21
CA ARG A 115 102.97 -32.24 -45.01
C ARG A 115 103.25 -31.78 -46.44
N TYR A 116 102.46 -30.87 -46.98
CA TYR A 116 102.52 -30.46 -48.38
C TYR A 116 102.54 -28.94 -48.56
N THR A 117 103.25 -28.46 -49.58
CA THR A 117 103.29 -27.05 -49.99
C THR A 117 101.99 -26.65 -50.71
N SER A 118 101.68 -25.35 -50.79
CA SER A 118 100.43 -24.79 -51.33
C SER A 118 100.06 -25.20 -52.76
N ALA A 119 101.00 -25.74 -53.54
CA ALA A 119 100.80 -26.19 -54.92
C ALA A 119 100.40 -27.68 -55.07
N HIS A 120 100.25 -28.43 -53.98
CA HIS A 120 99.93 -29.86 -54.05
C HIS A 120 98.45 -30.11 -54.46
N PRO A 121 98.17 -31.02 -55.42
CA PRO A 121 96.82 -31.23 -55.97
C PRO A 121 95.79 -31.67 -54.92
N GLU A 122 96.20 -32.39 -53.87
CA GLU A 122 95.29 -32.80 -52.79
C GLU A 122 94.86 -31.62 -51.90
N LEU A 123 95.72 -30.61 -51.73
CA LEU A 123 95.47 -29.43 -50.92
C LEU A 123 94.51 -28.47 -51.64
N THR A 124 94.68 -28.29 -52.96
CA THR A 124 93.75 -27.51 -53.79
C THR A 124 92.38 -28.17 -53.93
N GLN A 125 92.32 -29.51 -54.05
CA GLN A 125 91.05 -30.25 -54.05
C GLN A 125 90.29 -30.09 -52.73
N ALA A 126 90.98 -30.24 -51.59
CA ALA A 126 90.37 -30.07 -50.28
C ALA A 126 89.90 -28.62 -50.03
N GLN A 127 90.65 -27.62 -50.49
CA GLN A 127 90.25 -26.20 -50.44
C GLN A 127 89.01 -25.93 -51.30
N THR A 128 88.99 -26.41 -52.55
CA THR A 128 87.85 -26.25 -53.46
C THR A 128 86.59 -26.91 -52.89
N ARG A 129 86.74 -28.05 -52.19
CA ARG A 129 85.62 -28.74 -51.53
C ARG A 129 85.12 -27.96 -50.31
N LEU A 130 86.03 -27.41 -49.50
CA LEU A 130 85.69 -26.53 -48.37
C LEU A 130 84.96 -25.26 -48.85
N GLU A 131 85.40 -24.67 -49.96
CA GLU A 131 84.72 -23.51 -50.56
C GLU A 131 83.31 -23.84 -51.03
N ARG A 132 83.10 -24.99 -51.69
CA ARG A 132 81.77 -25.46 -52.07
C ARG A 132 80.86 -25.66 -50.85
N VAL A 133 81.35 -26.34 -49.80
CA VAL A 133 80.59 -26.53 -48.55
C VAL A 133 80.27 -25.19 -47.88
N ASN A 134 81.22 -24.24 -47.86
CA ASN A 134 80.98 -22.90 -47.33
C ASN A 134 79.96 -22.10 -48.16
N GLN A 135 79.95 -22.24 -49.49
CA GLN A 135 78.93 -21.62 -50.35
C GLN A 135 77.55 -22.21 -50.08
N GLN A 136 77.44 -23.54 -49.96
CA GLN A 136 76.19 -24.24 -49.61
C GLN A 136 75.66 -23.83 -48.22
N LEU A 137 76.54 -23.68 -47.23
CA LEU A 137 76.19 -23.18 -45.89
C LEU A 137 75.73 -21.71 -45.87
N ARG A 138 76.19 -20.89 -46.83
CA ARG A 138 75.75 -19.49 -46.99
C ARG A 138 74.39 -19.38 -47.67
N SER A 139 74.05 -20.29 -48.56
CA SER A 139 72.72 -20.36 -49.20
C SER A 139 71.63 -20.93 -48.29
N LEU A 140 72.00 -21.66 -47.24
CA LEU A 140 71.04 -22.20 -46.27
C LEU A 140 70.60 -21.13 -45.24
N PRO A 141 69.29 -21.03 -44.92
CA PRO A 141 68.78 -20.15 -43.88
C PRO A 141 69.49 -20.37 -42.54
N ARG A 142 69.82 -19.29 -41.83
CA ARG A 142 70.37 -19.38 -40.46
C ARG A 142 69.22 -19.64 -39.49
N LEU A 143 69.30 -20.74 -38.74
CA LEU A 143 68.31 -21.12 -37.74
C LEU A 143 68.09 -20.01 -36.69
N ASP A 144 69.16 -19.28 -36.32
CA ASP A 144 69.09 -18.15 -35.38
C ASP A 144 68.28 -16.96 -35.93
N ALA A 145 68.35 -16.72 -37.24
CA ALA A 145 67.62 -15.63 -37.89
C ALA A 145 66.12 -15.94 -38.02
N GLU A 146 65.77 -17.22 -38.13
CA GLU A 146 64.39 -17.69 -38.20
C GLU A 146 63.74 -17.76 -36.81
N ALA A 147 64.49 -18.22 -35.80
CA ALA A 147 64.09 -18.16 -34.40
C ALA A 147 63.87 -16.70 -33.92
N SER A 148 64.80 -15.79 -34.23
CA SER A 148 64.67 -14.38 -33.85
C SER A 148 63.47 -13.69 -34.53
N LYS A 149 63.15 -14.05 -35.77
CA LYS A 149 61.93 -13.55 -36.46
C LYS A 149 60.65 -14.08 -35.81
N LEU A 150 60.62 -15.36 -35.42
CA LEU A 150 59.48 -15.97 -34.75
C LEU A 150 59.24 -15.36 -33.36
N GLU A 151 60.30 -15.11 -32.61
CA GLU A 151 60.24 -14.41 -31.31
C GLU A 151 59.71 -12.97 -31.48
N ALA A 152 60.19 -12.24 -32.49
CA ALA A 152 59.70 -10.89 -32.78
C ALA A 152 58.22 -10.86 -33.20
N ASP A 153 57.77 -11.78 -34.06
CA ASP A 153 56.35 -11.89 -34.44
C ASP A 153 55.47 -12.24 -33.23
N THR A 154 55.93 -13.16 -32.37
CA THR A 154 55.22 -13.53 -31.14
C THR A 154 55.12 -12.35 -30.18
N ALA A 155 56.19 -11.56 -30.02
CA ALA A 155 56.19 -10.37 -29.17
C ALA A 155 55.18 -9.31 -29.65
N VAL A 156 55.12 -9.06 -30.96
CA VAL A 156 54.14 -8.13 -31.55
C VAL A 156 52.70 -8.63 -31.33
N ARG A 157 52.43 -9.93 -31.51
CA ARG A 157 51.10 -10.52 -31.24
C ARG A 157 50.71 -10.39 -29.78
N LEU A 158 51.62 -10.68 -28.84
CA LEU A 158 51.37 -10.52 -27.41
C LEU A 158 51.05 -9.06 -27.04
N GLU A 159 51.71 -8.09 -27.67
CA GLU A 159 51.40 -6.67 -27.46
C GLU A 159 50.00 -6.30 -27.98
N ILE A 160 49.60 -6.81 -29.15
CA ILE A 160 48.27 -6.60 -29.70
C ILE A 160 47.20 -7.18 -28.77
N ILE A 161 47.39 -8.42 -28.31
CA ILE A 161 46.49 -9.08 -27.36
C ILE A 161 46.40 -8.29 -26.06
N ALA A 162 47.53 -7.86 -25.49
CA ALA A 162 47.54 -7.06 -24.26
C ALA A 162 46.76 -5.74 -24.41
N ARG A 163 46.89 -5.05 -25.55
CA ARG A 163 46.11 -3.84 -25.86
C ARG A 163 44.62 -4.13 -26.03
N GLN A 164 44.25 -5.29 -26.62
CA GLN A 164 42.86 -5.71 -26.74
C GLN A 164 42.25 -6.06 -25.39
N MET A 165 42.93 -6.86 -24.58
CA MET A 165 42.51 -7.20 -23.22
C MET A 165 42.27 -5.95 -22.38
N LYS A 166 43.22 -5.00 -22.39
CA LYS A 166 43.06 -3.74 -21.65
C LYS A 166 41.79 -2.97 -22.05
N ARG A 167 41.47 -2.91 -23.35
CA ARG A 167 40.24 -2.26 -23.83
C ARG A 167 38.99 -2.98 -23.34
N LEU A 168 38.97 -4.32 -23.39
CA LEU A 168 37.85 -5.13 -22.92
C LEU A 168 37.69 -5.07 -21.39
N GLU A 169 38.78 -4.97 -20.63
CA GLU A 169 38.72 -4.75 -19.17
C GLU A 169 38.12 -3.38 -18.83
N GLU A 170 38.48 -2.33 -19.57
CA GLU A 170 37.88 -1.00 -19.43
C GLU A 170 36.39 -1.05 -19.77
N GLU A 171 36.01 -1.73 -20.85
CA GLU A 171 34.62 -1.94 -21.23
C GLU A 171 33.85 -2.75 -20.18
N GLN A 172 34.42 -3.83 -19.66
CA GLN A 172 33.83 -4.64 -18.59
C GLN A 172 33.51 -3.78 -17.35
N LYS A 173 34.45 -2.93 -16.93
CA LYS A 173 34.25 -1.99 -15.80
C LYS A 173 33.15 -0.99 -16.09
N GLN A 174 33.09 -0.45 -17.30
CA GLN A 174 32.01 0.47 -17.71
C GLN A 174 30.65 -0.21 -17.65
N VAL A 175 30.51 -1.41 -18.22
CA VAL A 175 29.27 -2.19 -18.20
C VAL A 175 28.86 -2.53 -16.78
N GLN A 176 29.79 -2.93 -15.93
CA GLN A 176 29.53 -3.21 -14.52
C GLN A 176 29.05 -1.96 -13.76
N SER A 177 29.63 -0.79 -14.04
CA SER A 177 29.17 0.48 -13.46
C SER A 177 27.75 0.85 -13.90
N GLN A 178 27.40 0.59 -15.16
CA GLN A 178 26.05 0.80 -15.68
C GLN A 178 25.03 -0.14 -15.03
N ILE A 179 25.38 -1.43 -14.87
CA ILE A 179 24.55 -2.40 -14.16
C ILE A 179 24.29 -1.93 -12.73
N ALA A 180 25.34 -1.51 -12.01
CA ALA A 180 25.22 -1.02 -10.64
C ALA A 180 24.32 0.23 -10.56
N ALA A 181 24.43 1.15 -11.52
CA ALA A 181 23.58 2.34 -11.58
C ALA A 181 22.09 1.99 -11.76
N TYR A 182 21.76 1.01 -12.62
CA TYR A 182 20.38 0.54 -12.77
C TYR A 182 19.88 -0.25 -11.56
N GLN A 183 20.75 -1.04 -10.92
CA GLN A 183 20.40 -1.76 -9.69
C GLN A 183 20.08 -0.79 -8.55
N ALA A 184 20.89 0.26 -8.35
CA ALA A 184 20.63 1.29 -7.36
C ALA A 184 19.27 1.99 -7.58
N LYS A 185 18.88 2.21 -8.85
CA LYS A 185 17.55 2.74 -9.17
C LYS A 185 16.44 1.77 -8.79
N LEU A 186 16.61 0.47 -9.09
CA LEU A 186 15.63 -0.58 -8.74
C LEU A 186 15.48 -0.73 -7.22
N ASP A 187 16.57 -0.65 -6.47
CA ASP A 187 16.58 -0.75 -5.01
C ASP A 187 15.88 0.46 -4.36
N ALA A 188 15.91 1.62 -5.01
CA ALA A 188 15.21 2.82 -4.54
C ALA A 188 13.69 2.76 -4.79
N VAL A 189 13.20 1.92 -5.71
CA VAL A 189 11.79 1.88 -6.14
C VAL A 189 10.80 1.76 -4.98
N PRO A 190 10.96 0.82 -4.01
CA PRO A 190 9.96 0.65 -2.95
C PRO A 190 9.78 1.91 -2.09
N LEU A 191 10.89 2.61 -1.81
CA LEU A 191 10.85 3.86 -1.06
C LEU A 191 10.19 4.99 -1.87
N ARG A 192 10.49 5.07 -3.17
CA ARG A 192 9.85 6.06 -4.07
C ARG A 192 8.37 5.79 -4.25
N GLU A 193 7.98 4.52 -4.34
CA GLU A 193 6.59 4.10 -4.46
C GLU A 193 5.79 4.53 -3.23
N GLN A 194 6.32 4.32 -2.02
CA GLN A 194 5.69 4.78 -0.79
C GLN A 194 5.51 6.31 -0.79
N GLN A 195 6.57 7.06 -1.08
CA GLN A 195 6.53 8.53 -1.14
C GLN A 195 5.54 9.03 -2.20
N PHE A 196 5.50 8.38 -3.36
CA PHE A 196 4.57 8.72 -4.43
C PHE A 196 3.12 8.41 -4.05
N ALA A 197 2.89 7.30 -3.36
CA ALA A 197 1.57 6.92 -2.88
C ALA A 197 1.01 7.94 -1.89
N ASP A 198 1.84 8.47 -0.98
CA ASP A 198 1.43 9.50 -0.03
C ASP A 198 0.99 10.79 -0.74
N ILE A 199 1.80 11.28 -1.69
CA ILE A 199 1.49 12.50 -2.46
C ILE A 199 0.24 12.28 -3.33
N THR A 200 0.12 11.11 -3.95
CA THR A 200 -1.01 10.77 -4.82
C THR A 200 -2.31 10.64 -4.04
N ARG A 201 -2.26 10.03 -2.85
CA ARG A 201 -3.42 9.91 -1.96
C ARG A 201 -3.97 11.29 -1.59
N ASP A 202 -3.09 12.21 -1.19
CA ASP A 202 -3.51 13.56 -0.80
C ASP A 202 -4.06 14.35 -1.99
N TYR A 203 -3.49 14.17 -3.19
CA TYR A 203 -4.01 14.71 -4.44
C TYR A 203 -5.42 14.14 -4.76
N ASP A 204 -5.61 12.83 -4.66
CA ASP A 204 -6.89 12.17 -4.96
C ASP A 204 -7.99 12.60 -3.97
N ILE A 205 -7.66 12.78 -2.69
CA ILE A 205 -8.59 13.33 -1.69
C ILE A 205 -9.01 14.76 -2.06
N SER A 206 -8.08 15.64 -2.39
CA SER A 206 -8.41 17.01 -2.82
C SER A 206 -9.21 17.03 -4.12
N LYS A 207 -8.89 16.15 -5.07
CA LYS A 207 -9.59 16.01 -6.34
C LYS A 207 -11.04 15.58 -6.13
N GLU A 208 -11.27 14.63 -5.24
CA GLU A 208 -12.63 14.19 -4.91
C GLU A 208 -13.41 15.25 -4.14
N LYS A 209 -12.75 15.95 -3.20
CA LYS A 209 -13.35 17.11 -2.51
C LYS A 209 -13.74 18.21 -3.49
N TYR A 210 -12.87 18.53 -4.46
CA TYR A 210 -13.15 19.49 -5.51
C TYR A 210 -14.38 19.10 -6.32
N LYS A 211 -14.44 17.84 -6.80
CA LYS A 211 -15.60 17.32 -7.54
C LYS A 211 -16.90 17.39 -6.72
N SER A 212 -16.84 17.02 -5.44
CA SER A 212 -18.00 17.07 -4.54
C SER A 212 -18.51 18.50 -4.36
N LEU A 213 -17.60 19.46 -4.10
CA LEU A 213 -17.98 20.87 -3.97
C LEU A 213 -18.51 21.44 -5.29
N LEU A 214 -17.92 21.06 -6.42
CA LEU A 214 -18.39 21.48 -7.75
C LEU A 214 -19.82 21.00 -8.01
N GLY A 215 -20.12 19.73 -7.69
CA GLY A 215 -21.48 19.20 -7.77
C GLY A 215 -22.45 19.97 -6.86
N LYS A 216 -22.08 20.21 -5.60
CA LYS A 216 -22.90 20.96 -4.65
C LYS A 216 -23.16 22.41 -5.11
N LYS A 217 -22.14 23.08 -5.64
CA LYS A 217 -22.27 24.43 -6.19
C LYS A 217 -23.23 24.43 -7.37
N PHE A 218 -23.06 23.49 -8.31
CA PHE A 218 -23.96 23.37 -9.46
C PHE A 218 -25.42 23.14 -9.05
N SER A 219 -25.67 22.26 -8.07
CA SER A 219 -27.02 22.06 -7.52
C SER A 219 -27.58 23.31 -6.83
N ALA A 220 -26.76 24.04 -6.07
CA ALA A 220 -27.15 25.28 -5.42
C ALA A 220 -27.47 26.39 -6.43
N ASP A 221 -26.67 26.51 -7.50
CA ASP A 221 -26.88 27.46 -8.59
C ASP A 221 -28.20 27.19 -9.33
N MET A 222 -28.49 25.91 -9.64
CA MET A 222 -29.78 25.53 -10.23
C MET A 222 -30.95 25.87 -9.30
N ALA A 223 -30.82 25.60 -7.99
CA ALA A 223 -31.86 25.92 -7.02
C ALA A 223 -32.09 27.45 -6.92
N ALA A 224 -31.01 28.24 -6.89
CA ALA A 224 -31.07 29.70 -6.88
C ALA A 224 -31.70 30.26 -8.17
N ASP A 225 -31.39 29.69 -9.33
CA ASP A 225 -32.01 30.06 -10.61
C ASP A 225 -33.51 29.72 -10.66
N MET A 226 -33.92 28.59 -10.08
CA MET A 226 -35.34 28.21 -9.95
C MET A 226 -36.11 29.16 -9.02
N GLU A 227 -35.50 29.59 -7.91
CA GLU A 227 -36.04 30.60 -7.00
C GLU A 227 -36.16 31.96 -7.72
N ARG A 228 -35.11 32.43 -8.41
CA ARG A 228 -35.10 33.70 -9.17
C ARG A 228 -36.14 33.73 -10.27
N LYS A 229 -36.28 32.64 -11.03
CA LYS A 229 -37.28 32.51 -12.11
C LYS A 229 -38.70 32.26 -11.59
N GLN A 230 -38.91 32.25 -10.26
CA GLN A 230 -40.19 31.95 -9.61
C GLN A 230 -40.85 30.65 -10.08
N ARG A 231 -40.03 29.69 -10.54
CA ARG A 231 -40.46 28.34 -10.95
C ARG A 231 -40.36 27.32 -9.81
N GLY A 232 -39.94 27.74 -8.63
CA GLY A 232 -40.08 26.95 -7.41
C GLY A 232 -41.53 26.85 -6.95
N GLU A 233 -41.87 25.79 -6.21
CA GLU A 233 -43.18 25.61 -5.60
C GLU A 233 -43.52 26.83 -4.74
N ARG A 234 -44.39 27.72 -5.26
CA ARG A 234 -44.93 28.82 -4.49
C ARG A 234 -45.92 28.19 -3.53
N PHE A 235 -45.51 27.98 -2.27
CA PHE A 235 -46.43 27.57 -1.21
C PHE A 235 -47.42 28.71 -0.95
N THR A 236 -48.50 28.71 -1.74
CA THR A 236 -49.68 29.51 -1.46
C THR A 236 -50.47 28.77 -0.40
N VAL A 237 -50.75 29.41 0.73
CA VAL A 237 -51.68 28.85 1.70
C VAL A 237 -53.06 28.82 1.04
N LEU A 238 -53.42 27.67 0.45
CA LEU A 238 -54.71 27.47 -0.20
C LEU A 238 -55.83 27.37 0.86
N ASP A 239 -55.52 26.73 2.00
CA ASP A 239 -56.42 26.60 3.13
C ASP A 239 -55.65 26.78 4.46
N PRO A 240 -55.88 27.87 5.20
CA PRO A 240 -55.25 28.07 6.49
C PRO A 240 -55.79 27.07 7.52
N ALA A 241 -54.92 26.58 8.40
CA ALA A 241 -55.30 25.63 9.44
C ALA A 241 -56.37 26.23 10.37
N ARG A 242 -57.57 25.65 10.37
CA ARG A 242 -58.64 26.02 11.31
C ARG A 242 -58.41 25.30 12.63
N PRO A 243 -58.51 25.99 13.78
CA PRO A 243 -58.49 25.30 15.06
C PRO A 243 -59.66 24.31 15.14
N PRO A 244 -59.48 23.16 15.80
CA PRO A 244 -60.52 22.14 15.84
C PRO A 244 -61.75 22.64 16.59
N GLU A 245 -62.91 22.62 15.94
CA GLU A 245 -64.20 23.03 16.53
C GLU A 245 -64.64 22.14 17.70
N LYS A 246 -64.05 20.93 17.80
CA LYS A 246 -64.36 19.96 18.85
C LYS A 246 -63.07 19.41 19.45
N PRO A 247 -63.03 19.21 20.78
CA PRO A 247 -61.86 18.63 21.43
C PRO A 247 -61.60 17.22 20.90
N ILE A 248 -60.38 16.98 20.43
CA ILE A 248 -59.98 15.70 19.81
C ILE A 248 -59.78 14.62 20.89
N LYS A 249 -59.31 15.00 22.08
CA LYS A 249 -59.12 14.12 23.25
C LYS A 249 -59.31 14.91 24.56
N PRO A 250 -59.77 14.29 25.66
CA PRO A 250 -60.42 12.98 25.76
C PRO A 250 -61.94 13.03 25.47
N ASN A 251 -62.56 11.89 25.13
CA ASN A 251 -64.01 11.79 24.93
C ASN A 251 -64.74 12.03 26.27
N ARG A 252 -65.36 13.21 26.41
CA ARG A 252 -65.97 13.69 27.66
C ARG A 252 -67.00 12.71 28.25
N ARG A 253 -67.80 12.05 27.40
CA ARG A 253 -68.82 11.09 27.85
C ARG A 253 -68.19 9.81 28.42
N ALA A 254 -67.14 9.31 27.77
CA ALA A 254 -66.41 8.14 28.25
C ALA A 254 -65.69 8.43 29.58
N PHE A 255 -65.02 9.59 29.69
CA PHE A 255 -64.34 9.99 30.92
C PHE A 255 -65.31 10.16 32.10
N MET A 256 -66.49 10.76 31.85
CA MET A 256 -67.54 10.88 32.84
C MET A 256 -68.10 9.51 33.28
N GLY A 257 -68.30 8.60 32.32
CA GLY A 257 -68.72 7.23 32.62
C GLY A 257 -67.72 6.48 33.51
N VAL A 258 -66.42 6.57 33.19
CA VAL A 258 -65.36 5.96 33.99
C VAL A 258 -65.26 6.58 35.38
N GLY A 259 -65.31 7.91 35.49
CA GLY A 259 -65.28 8.61 36.77
C GLY A 259 -66.46 8.24 37.67
N PHE A 260 -67.66 8.13 37.12
CA PHE A 260 -68.86 7.70 37.85
C PHE A 260 -68.73 6.26 38.35
N LEU A 261 -68.27 5.34 37.49
CA LEU A 261 -68.02 3.95 37.87
C LEU A 261 -66.97 3.84 38.98
N ALA A 262 -65.86 4.56 38.85
CA ALA A 262 -64.81 4.59 39.87
C ALA A 262 -65.33 5.13 41.22
N ALA A 263 -66.15 6.18 41.21
CA ALA A 263 -66.75 6.73 42.42
C ALA A 263 -67.71 5.74 43.09
N LEU A 264 -68.52 5.00 42.34
CA LEU A 264 -69.39 3.96 42.89
C LEU A 264 -68.60 2.82 43.53
N VAL A 265 -67.57 2.33 42.84
CA VAL A 265 -66.69 1.28 43.38
C VAL A 265 -65.99 1.77 44.64
N PHE A 266 -65.49 3.00 44.64
CA PHE A 266 -64.82 3.59 45.79
C PHE A 266 -65.76 3.79 46.98
N SER A 267 -66.98 4.27 46.74
CA SER A 267 -68.00 4.44 47.79
C SER A 267 -68.39 3.09 48.41
N PHE A 268 -68.62 2.06 47.59
CA PHE A 268 -68.94 0.74 48.09
C PHE A 268 -67.76 0.12 48.85
N GLY A 269 -66.55 0.27 48.31
CA GLY A 269 -65.31 -0.14 48.98
C GLY A 269 -65.13 0.50 50.34
N LEU A 270 -65.39 1.80 50.49
CA LEU A 270 -65.31 2.48 51.79
C LEU A 270 -66.33 1.96 52.80
N VAL A 271 -67.54 1.61 52.37
CA VAL A 271 -68.54 1.00 53.25
C VAL A 271 -68.08 -0.38 53.71
N LEU A 272 -67.54 -1.21 52.80
CA LEU A 272 -67.00 -2.52 53.15
C LEU A 272 -65.81 -2.42 54.10
N VAL A 273 -64.84 -1.54 53.81
CA VAL A 273 -63.69 -1.32 54.69
C VAL A 273 -64.13 -0.84 56.06
N LYS A 274 -65.11 0.08 56.11
CA LYS A 274 -65.69 0.56 57.36
C LYS A 274 -66.37 -0.59 58.13
N GLU A 275 -67.09 -1.47 57.48
CA GLU A 275 -67.74 -2.62 58.13
C GLU A 275 -66.71 -3.65 58.60
N MET A 276 -65.63 -3.90 57.83
CA MET A 276 -64.55 -4.80 58.25
C MET A 276 -63.76 -4.25 59.45
N LEU A 277 -63.60 -2.92 59.54
CA LEU A 277 -62.98 -2.25 60.69
C LEU A 277 -63.95 -2.07 61.87
N ASP A 278 -65.25 -2.29 61.68
CA ASP A 278 -66.24 -2.13 62.73
C ASP A 278 -66.31 -3.39 63.59
N THR A 279 -65.56 -3.40 64.68
CA THR A 279 -65.58 -4.47 65.69
C THR A 279 -66.76 -4.38 66.66
N THR A 280 -67.79 -3.58 66.37
CA THR A 280 -68.97 -3.44 67.25
C THR A 280 -69.90 -4.65 67.12
N ILE A 281 -70.28 -5.23 68.26
CA ILE A 281 -71.24 -6.32 68.34
C ILE A 281 -72.66 -5.75 68.19
N LYS A 282 -73.25 -5.89 66.99
CA LYS A 282 -74.57 -5.31 66.66
C LYS A 282 -75.72 -6.33 66.68
N ALA A 283 -75.42 -7.63 66.72
CA ALA A 283 -76.43 -8.68 66.63
C ALA A 283 -76.11 -9.83 67.59
N GLU A 284 -77.15 -10.45 68.16
CA GLU A 284 -77.06 -11.56 69.12
C GLU A 284 -76.23 -12.74 68.58
N ARG A 285 -76.36 -13.04 67.29
CA ARG A 285 -75.57 -14.06 66.58
C ARG A 285 -74.05 -13.83 66.58
N HIS A 286 -73.57 -12.60 66.75
CA HIS A 286 -72.13 -12.32 66.86
C HIS A 286 -71.59 -12.62 68.27
N LEU A 287 -72.45 -12.67 69.31
CA LEU A 287 -72.07 -13.04 70.68
C LEU A 287 -71.92 -14.56 70.83
N THR A 288 -72.77 -15.35 70.16
CA THR A 288 -72.75 -16.82 70.26
C THR A 288 -71.43 -17.43 69.76
N GLY A 289 -70.72 -16.75 68.85
CA GLY A 289 -69.40 -17.21 68.36
C GLY A 289 -68.20 -16.76 69.21
N LEU A 290 -68.39 -15.81 70.13
CA LEU A 290 -67.31 -15.25 70.97
C LEU A 290 -67.36 -15.75 72.42
N VAL A 291 -68.52 -16.28 72.86
CA VAL A 291 -68.75 -16.76 74.21
C VAL A 291 -68.89 -18.30 74.17
N PRO A 292 -68.30 -19.06 75.11
CA PRO A 292 -68.44 -20.52 75.17
C PRO A 292 -69.92 -20.96 75.27
N ASP A 293 -70.26 -22.10 74.67
CA ASP A 293 -71.64 -22.67 74.61
C ASP A 293 -72.35 -22.86 75.96
N SER A 294 -71.65 -22.66 77.09
CA SER A 294 -72.17 -22.74 78.45
C SER A 294 -72.88 -21.47 78.95
N VAL A 295 -72.86 -20.35 78.21
CA VAL A 295 -73.52 -19.11 78.60
C VAL A 295 -74.78 -18.87 77.77
N VAL A 296 -75.94 -19.05 78.40
CA VAL A 296 -77.25 -18.80 77.78
C VAL A 296 -77.57 -17.30 77.83
N LEU A 297 -77.79 -16.68 76.67
CA LEU A 297 -78.31 -15.32 76.57
C LEU A 297 -79.76 -15.29 77.07
N MET A 298 -80.03 -14.59 78.18
CA MET A 298 -81.35 -14.59 78.83
C MET A 298 -82.28 -13.48 78.32
N ALA A 299 -81.75 -12.34 77.85
CA ALA A 299 -82.55 -11.25 77.29
C ALA A 299 -81.66 -10.27 76.53
N SER A 300 -82.17 -9.69 75.43
CA SER A 300 -81.60 -8.50 74.80
C SER A 300 -82.34 -7.26 75.27
N ILE A 301 -81.60 -6.23 75.70
CA ILE A 301 -82.21 -4.94 76.07
C ILE A 301 -82.46 -4.17 74.77
N PRO A 302 -83.72 -3.84 74.43
CA PRO A 302 -84.00 -3.05 73.24
C PRO A 302 -83.43 -1.65 73.44
N THR A 303 -82.69 -1.16 72.45
CA THR A 303 -82.19 0.22 72.46
C THR A 303 -83.36 1.19 72.36
N ILE A 304 -83.64 1.94 73.43
CA ILE A 304 -84.66 3.00 73.42
C ILE A 304 -84.07 4.21 72.70
N THR A 305 -84.63 4.56 71.55
CA THR A 305 -84.21 5.75 70.80
C THR A 305 -84.86 7.00 71.40
N THR A 306 -84.06 8.01 71.76
CA THR A 306 -84.60 9.30 72.20
C THR A 306 -84.96 10.19 71.00
N PRO A 307 -85.93 11.12 71.13
CA PRO A 307 -86.27 12.06 70.05
C PRO A 307 -85.07 12.95 69.65
N ALA A 308 -84.12 13.19 70.57
CA ALA A 308 -82.86 13.88 70.28
C ALA A 308 -81.95 13.05 69.34
N ASP A 309 -81.85 11.73 69.52
CA ASP A 309 -81.07 10.85 68.63
C ASP A 309 -81.65 10.76 67.23
N VAL A 310 -82.98 10.71 67.11
CA VAL A 310 -83.68 10.70 65.81
C VAL A 310 -83.45 12.02 65.08
N ARG A 311 -83.54 13.16 65.80
CA ARG A 311 -83.29 14.48 65.21
C ARG A 311 -81.83 14.64 64.79
N ARG A 312 -80.88 14.19 65.60
CA ARG A 312 -79.44 14.20 65.31
C ARG A 312 -79.10 13.33 64.09
N ARG A 313 -79.62 12.10 64.01
CA ARG A 313 -79.45 11.24 62.83
C ARG A 313 -80.04 11.88 61.58
N ARG A 314 -81.24 12.46 61.67
CA ARG A 314 -81.89 13.14 60.55
C ARG A 314 -81.14 14.39 60.10
N THR A 315 -80.60 15.20 61.02
CA THR A 315 -79.79 16.36 60.65
C THR A 315 -78.48 15.93 60.00
N PHE A 316 -77.83 14.87 60.48
CA PHE A 316 -76.62 14.32 59.85
C PHE A 316 -76.89 13.75 58.47
N THR A 317 -77.98 13.00 58.26
CA THR A 317 -78.32 12.46 56.93
C THR A 317 -78.68 13.56 55.95
N VAL A 318 -79.42 14.59 56.38
CA VAL A 318 -79.74 15.76 55.54
C VAL A 318 -78.47 16.54 55.19
N LEU A 319 -77.57 16.78 56.15
CA LEU A 319 -76.27 17.42 55.89
C LEU A 319 -75.42 16.62 54.90
N ALA A 320 -75.31 15.29 55.07
CA ALA A 320 -74.54 14.44 54.17
C ALA A 320 -75.10 14.44 52.75
N LEU A 321 -76.43 14.38 52.59
CA LEU A 321 -77.10 14.50 51.30
C LEU A 321 -76.86 15.87 50.67
N ALA A 322 -76.96 16.95 51.45
CA ALA A 322 -76.70 18.30 50.97
C ALA A 322 -75.25 18.48 50.51
N THR A 323 -74.27 17.99 51.27
CA THR A 323 -72.85 18.06 50.88
C THR A 323 -72.55 17.23 49.63
N SER A 324 -73.17 16.06 49.49
CA SER A 324 -73.02 15.23 48.29
C SER A 324 -73.58 15.92 47.04
N LEU A 325 -74.77 16.53 47.16
CA LEU A 325 -75.38 17.29 46.06
C LEU A 325 -74.50 18.48 45.64
N VAL A 326 -73.96 19.23 46.59
CA VAL A 326 -73.05 20.36 46.32
C VAL A 326 -71.78 19.89 45.64
N ALA A 327 -71.19 18.77 46.07
CA ALA A 327 -69.99 18.22 45.44
C ALA A 327 -70.25 17.78 43.98
N VAL A 328 -71.39 17.13 43.71
CA VAL A 328 -71.78 16.74 42.34
C VAL A 328 -71.98 17.97 41.47
N LEU A 329 -72.67 19.00 41.97
CA LEU A 329 -72.87 20.26 41.24
C LEU A 329 -71.56 21.02 40.99
N ALA A 330 -70.63 21.01 41.95
CA ALA A 330 -69.32 21.64 41.80
C ALA A 330 -68.47 20.95 40.72
N VAL A 331 -68.47 19.61 40.67
CA VAL A 331 -67.78 18.84 39.61
C VAL A 331 -68.42 19.10 38.24
N ALA A 332 -69.76 19.11 38.16
CA ALA A 332 -70.47 19.43 36.93
C ALA A 332 -70.16 20.86 36.45
N ALA A 333 -70.14 21.83 37.36
CA ALA A 333 -69.80 23.23 37.06
C ALA A 333 -68.33 23.39 36.65
N PHE A 334 -67.39 22.69 37.30
CA PHE A 334 -65.98 22.68 36.91
C PHE A 334 -65.81 22.14 35.49
N LEU A 335 -66.45 21.01 35.17
CA LEU A 335 -66.40 20.42 33.82
C LEU A 335 -67.09 21.29 32.75
N TRP A 336 -68.08 22.10 33.12
CA TRP A 336 -68.72 23.08 32.23
C TRP A 336 -67.83 24.31 31.99
N LYS A 337 -67.24 24.85 33.07
CA LYS A 337 -66.46 26.09 33.05
C LYS A 337 -65.05 25.91 32.48
N VAL A 338 -64.49 24.70 32.52
CA VAL A 338 -63.24 24.36 31.80
C VAL A 338 -63.56 24.29 30.29
N HIS A 339 -63.75 25.46 29.69
CA HIS A 339 -63.51 25.69 28.27
C HIS A 339 -61.99 25.78 28.09
N PRO A 340 -61.38 25.06 27.15
CA PRO A 340 -59.97 25.24 26.86
C PRO A 340 -59.77 26.65 26.30
N ILE A 341 -58.99 27.46 27.02
CA ILE A 341 -58.16 28.47 26.37
C ILE A 341 -57.23 27.68 25.45
N LEU A 342 -57.14 28.14 24.19
CA LEU A 342 -56.21 27.66 23.17
C LEU A 342 -54.80 27.40 23.72
#